data_AF-A0A1I7V7J0-F1
#
_entry.id   AF-A0A1I7V7J0-F1
#
_cell.length_a   1.000
_cell.length_b   1.000
_cell.length_c   1.000
_cell.angle_alpha   90.00
_cell.angle_beta   90.00
_cell.angle_gamma   90.00
#
_symmetry.space_group_name_H-M   'P 1'
#
loop_
_entity.id
_entity.type
_entity.pdbx_description
1 polymer ?
#
loop_
_entity_poly.entity_id
_entity_poly.type
_entity_poly.pdbx_seq_one_letter_code
_entity_poly.pdbx_strand_id
1 'polypeptide(L)'
;MVEIDKEFPKKWPFGIVMTAQWFGCFILLIILYCSPYYYSGTSFVFFCAWTIFFVGLITWIVHLLGFQRQMLNIGQMSAFIPFALLLFVYSLLFFFFFCISALICMISMFSSIGFAASLFFVYLFATLLCLFCAAMCGYLAILLYRATPNGLLLNLRTVIIEGDKTSTISTTTATSPGIYPQGTNPV
;
A
#
# COMPACT_ATOMS: atom_id res chain seq x y z
N MET A 1 14.94 8.36 21.34
CA MET A 1 13.59 7.88 21.71
C MET A 1 12.78 7.75 20.44
N VAL A 2 12.17 6.60 20.17
CA VAL A 2 11.29 6.44 19.00
C VAL A 2 9.94 7.06 19.34
N GLU A 3 9.62 8.20 18.75
CA GLU A 3 8.30 8.82 18.89
C GLU A 3 7.31 8.02 18.05
N ILE A 4 6.44 7.25 18.71
CA ILE A 4 5.41 6.46 18.05
C ILE A 4 4.30 7.41 17.58
N ASP A 5 4.11 7.54 16.26
CA ASP A 5 3.02 8.34 15.69
C ASP A 5 1.72 7.55 15.70
N LYS A 6 1.07 7.48 16.88
CA LYS A 6 -0.20 6.77 17.07
C LYS A 6 -1.36 7.36 16.26
N GLU A 7 -1.21 8.57 15.73
CA GLU A 7 -2.24 9.24 14.93
C GLU A 7 -2.14 8.91 13.45
N PHE A 8 -1.01 8.39 12.98
CA PHE A 8 -0.78 8.03 11.59
C PHE A 8 -1.93 7.21 10.95
N PRO A 9 -2.51 6.16 11.58
CA PRO A 9 -3.59 5.39 10.98
C PRO A 9 -4.87 6.20 10.75
N LYS A 10 -5.03 7.34 11.43
CA LYS A 10 -6.18 8.25 11.32
C LYS A 10 -5.92 9.43 10.38
N LYS A 11 -4.67 9.63 9.94
CA LYS A 11 -4.33 10.72 9.02
C LYS A 11 -4.76 10.36 7.59
N TRP A 12 -5.70 11.14 7.05
CA TRP A 12 -6.10 11.06 5.65
C TRP A 12 -5.15 11.92 4.80
N PRO A 13 -4.73 11.49 3.60
CA PRO A 13 -5.19 10.29 2.90
C PRO A 13 -4.32 9.04 3.13
N PHE A 14 -3.01 9.19 3.34
CA PHE A 14 -2.08 8.06 3.23
C PHE A 14 -2.24 7.04 4.36
N GLY A 15 -2.38 7.51 5.60
CA GLY A 15 -2.50 6.63 6.76
C GLY A 15 -3.74 5.73 6.73
N ILE A 16 -4.88 6.31 6.38
CA ILE A 16 -6.15 5.56 6.26
C ILE A 16 -6.11 4.60 5.07
N VAL A 17 -5.63 5.04 3.89
CA VAL A 17 -5.59 4.20 2.68
C VAL A 17 -4.64 3.02 2.88
N MET A 18 -3.45 3.24 3.47
CA MET A 18 -2.52 2.14 3.78
C MET A 18 -3.12 1.16 4.78
N THR A 19 -3.81 1.67 5.81
CA THR A 19 -4.50 0.82 6.80
C THR A 19 -5.60 -0.01 6.14
N ALA A 20 -6.42 0.62 5.31
CA ALA A 20 -7.48 -0.04 4.56
C ALA A 20 -6.94 -1.10 3.60
N GLN A 21 -5.79 -0.86 2.96
CA GLN A 21 -5.17 -1.77 2.02
C GLN A 21 -4.72 -3.09 2.68
N TRP A 22 -3.90 -3.03 3.73
CA TRP A 22 -3.42 -4.25 4.38
C TRP A 22 -4.55 -4.96 5.13
N PHE A 23 -5.47 -4.21 5.75
CA PHE A 23 -6.61 -4.79 6.44
C PHE A 23 -7.61 -5.44 5.48
N GLY A 24 -7.86 -4.82 4.32
CA GLY A 24 -8.66 -5.42 3.24
C GLY A 24 -8.06 -6.74 2.75
N CYS A 25 -6.73 -6.79 2.59
CA CYS A 25 -6.03 -8.03 2.23
C CYS A 25 -6.14 -9.10 3.33
N PHE A 26 -6.11 -8.69 4.61
CA PHE A 26 -6.30 -9.61 5.73
C PHE A 26 -7.71 -10.23 5.73
N ILE A 27 -8.75 -9.42 5.54
CA ILE A 27 -10.13 -9.93 5.41
C ILE A 27 -10.25 -10.87 4.21
N LEU A 28 -9.66 -10.51 3.06
CA LEU A 28 -9.65 -11.37 1.88
C LEU A 28 -9.01 -12.74 2.16
N LEU A 29 -7.88 -12.76 2.86
CA LEU A 29 -7.23 -14.00 3.29
C LEU A 29 -8.14 -14.84 4.19
N ILE A 30 -8.81 -14.23 5.17
CA ILE A 30 -9.75 -14.96 6.05
C ILE A 30 -10.85 -15.61 5.21
N ILE A 31 -11.47 -14.86 4.29
CA ILE A 31 -12.56 -15.38 3.46
C ILE A 31 -12.07 -16.55 2.59
N LEU A 32 -10.89 -16.41 1.99
CA LEU A 32 -10.33 -17.47 1.17
C LEU A 32 -9.97 -18.71 2.00
N TYR A 33 -9.36 -18.56 3.19
CA TYR A 33 -9.04 -19.68 4.07
C TYR A 33 -10.27 -20.41 4.63
N CYS A 34 -11.37 -19.67 4.85
CA CYS A 34 -12.65 -20.26 5.24
C CYS A 34 -13.39 -20.94 4.09
N SER A 35 -12.89 -20.84 2.85
CA SER A 35 -13.49 -21.54 1.71
C SER A 35 -13.25 -23.04 1.81
N PRO A 36 -14.29 -23.89 1.70
CA PRO A 36 -14.13 -25.34 1.74
C PRO A 36 -13.47 -25.90 0.48
N TYR A 37 -13.50 -25.17 -0.65
CA TYR A 37 -12.93 -25.60 -1.92
C TYR A 37 -12.25 -24.46 -2.67
N TYR A 38 -11.17 -24.81 -3.37
CA TYR A 38 -10.37 -23.88 -4.17
C TYR A 38 -10.46 -24.22 -5.65
N TYR A 39 -10.87 -23.24 -6.47
CA TYR A 39 -10.82 -23.36 -7.92
C TYR A 39 -9.41 -23.08 -8.45
N SER A 40 -9.13 -23.56 -9.67
CA SER A 40 -7.86 -23.28 -10.34
C SER A 40 -7.65 -21.76 -10.51
N GLY A 41 -6.43 -21.29 -10.23
CA GLY A 41 -6.06 -19.87 -10.27
C GLY A 41 -6.23 -19.13 -8.94
N THR A 42 -6.95 -19.68 -7.95
CA THR A 42 -7.09 -19.04 -6.62
C THR A 42 -5.76 -18.88 -5.88
N SER A 43 -4.76 -19.72 -6.17
CA SER A 43 -3.39 -19.58 -5.66
C SER A 43 -2.74 -18.24 -6.03
N PHE A 44 -3.06 -17.69 -7.20
CA PHE A 44 -2.60 -16.35 -7.59
C PHE A 44 -3.23 -15.26 -6.70
N VAL A 45 -4.51 -15.41 -6.35
CA VAL A 45 -5.21 -14.49 -5.44
C VAL A 45 -4.59 -14.54 -4.04
N PHE A 46 -4.29 -15.74 -3.53
CA PHE A 46 -3.56 -15.91 -2.27
C PHE A 46 -2.19 -15.25 -2.30
N PHE A 47 -1.42 -15.46 -3.37
CA PHE A 47 -0.11 -14.83 -3.54
C PHE A 47 -0.21 -13.31 -3.49
N CYS A 48 -1.19 -12.73 -4.20
CA CYS A 48 -1.40 -11.28 -4.22
C CYS A 48 -1.78 -10.73 -2.84
N ALA A 49 -2.75 -11.38 -2.18
CA ALA A 49 -3.24 -10.96 -0.87
C ALA A 49 -2.18 -11.07 0.22
N TRP A 50 -1.42 -12.18 0.26
CA TRP A 50 -0.31 -12.35 1.21
C TRP A 50 0.80 -11.33 0.99
N THR A 51 1.19 -11.10 -0.26
CA THR A 51 2.30 -10.18 -0.55
C THR A 51 1.95 -8.76 -0.13
N ILE A 52 0.76 -8.26 -0.46
CA ILE A 52 0.34 -6.91 -0.07
C ILE A 52 0.01 -6.82 1.41
N PHE A 53 -0.50 -7.89 2.04
CA PHE A 53 -0.65 -7.93 3.48
C PHE A 53 0.69 -7.71 4.18
N PHE A 54 1.73 -8.47 3.84
CA PHE A 54 3.04 -8.33 4.48
C PHE A 54 3.73 -7.01 4.13
N VAL A 55 3.79 -6.65 2.85
CA VAL A 55 4.43 -5.39 2.42
C VAL A 55 3.69 -4.19 3.02
N GLY A 56 2.35 -4.20 3.00
CA GLY A 56 1.50 -3.17 3.59
C GLY A 56 1.67 -3.07 5.10
N LEU A 57 1.72 -4.20 5.81
CA LEU A 57 1.91 -4.21 7.26
C LEU A 57 3.31 -3.73 7.66
N ILE A 58 4.37 -4.18 6.98
CA ILE A 58 5.74 -3.73 7.25
C ILE A 58 5.88 -2.24 6.97
N THR A 59 5.39 -1.78 5.81
CA THR A 59 5.45 -0.34 5.47
C THR A 59 4.64 0.49 6.46
N TRP A 60 3.45 0.03 6.87
CA TRP A 60 2.65 0.69 7.89
C TRP A 60 3.36 0.78 9.25
N ILE A 61 4.03 -0.29 9.70
CA ILE A 61 4.86 -0.28 10.93
C ILE A 61 6.01 0.72 10.81
N VAL A 62 6.70 0.75 9.66
CA VAL A 62 7.80 1.69 9.41
C VAL A 62 7.31 3.15 9.52
N HIS A 63 6.11 3.45 9.03
CA HIS A 63 5.53 4.79 9.16
C HIS A 63 5.11 5.12 10.60
N LEU A 64 4.54 4.16 11.34
CA LEU A 64 4.22 4.32 12.77
C LEU A 64 5.45 4.61 13.64
N LEU A 65 6.57 3.95 13.34
CA LEU A 65 7.83 4.12 14.08
C LEU A 65 8.62 5.35 13.60
N GLY A 66 8.14 6.08 12.60
CA GLY A 66 8.82 7.25 12.04
C GLY A 66 10.14 6.92 11.34
N PHE A 67 10.42 5.64 11.07
CA PHE A 67 11.67 5.18 10.43
C PHE A 67 11.84 5.69 9.00
N GLN A 68 10.75 6.08 8.34
CA GLN A 68 10.78 6.78 7.06
C GLN A 68 11.54 8.12 7.08
N ARG A 69 11.67 8.76 8.26
CA ARG A 69 12.35 10.07 8.43
C ARG A 69 13.84 9.92 8.68
N GLN A 70 14.31 8.71 8.99
CA GLN A 70 15.68 8.48 9.41
C GLN A 70 16.56 8.21 8.20
N MET A 71 17.58 9.04 7.99
CA MET A 71 18.69 8.70 7.11
C MET A 71 19.53 7.63 7.80
N LEU A 72 19.63 6.45 7.19
CA LEU A 72 20.50 5.38 7.70
C LEU A 72 21.94 5.77 7.37
N ASN A 73 22.66 6.26 8.36
CA ASN A 73 24.10 6.50 8.25
C ASN A 73 24.84 5.18 8.48
N ILE A 74 25.33 4.55 7.40
CA ILE A 74 26.31 3.46 7.46
C ILE A 74 27.67 4.07 7.09
N GLY A 75 28.51 4.27 8.10
CA GLY A 75 29.85 4.86 7.92
C GLY A 75 29.78 6.28 7.37
N GLN A 76 30.44 6.53 6.23
CA GLN A 76 30.45 7.82 5.53
C GLN A 76 29.30 7.97 4.50
N MET A 77 28.44 6.95 4.36
CA MET A 77 27.33 6.96 3.40
C MET A 77 25.99 7.05 4.13
N SER A 78 25.22 8.10 3.82
CA SER A 78 23.83 8.22 4.22
C SER A 78 22.94 7.56 3.16
N ALA A 79 22.27 6.45 3.50
CA ALA A 79 21.28 5.82 2.64
C ALA A 79 19.88 6.29 3.02
N PHE A 80 19.18 6.91 2.07
CA PHE A 80 17.75 7.22 2.18
C PHE A 80 16.95 6.19 1.40
N ILE A 81 16.07 5.46 2.08
CA ILE A 81 15.20 4.47 1.45
C ILE A 81 14.01 5.23 0.82
N PRO A 82 13.83 5.19 -0.51
CA PRO A 82 12.77 5.93 -1.18
C PRO A 82 11.42 5.23 -1.02
N PHE A 83 10.84 5.29 0.19
CA PHE A 83 9.58 4.61 0.52
C PHE A 83 8.42 5.01 -0.38
N ALA A 84 8.31 6.28 -0.77
CA ALA A 84 7.28 6.77 -1.68
C ALA A 84 7.39 6.15 -3.08
N LEU A 85 8.61 6.04 -3.62
CA LEU A 85 8.83 5.40 -4.93
C LEU A 85 8.51 3.91 -4.87
N LEU A 86 8.98 3.21 -3.83
CA LEU A 86 8.72 1.79 -3.64
C LEU A 86 7.22 1.54 -3.52
N LEU A 87 6.53 2.32 -2.68
CA LEU A 87 5.09 2.20 -2.48
C LEU A 87 4.30 2.52 -3.77
N PHE A 88 4.76 3.48 -4.58
CA PHE A 88 4.16 3.76 -5.90
C PHE A 88 4.27 2.55 -6.84
N VAL A 89 5.47 1.97 -6.98
CA VAL A 89 5.70 0.82 -7.87
C VAL A 89 4.90 -0.39 -7.43
N TYR A 90 4.90 -0.71 -6.13
CA TYR A 90 4.10 -1.81 -5.58
C TYR A 90 2.61 -1.56 -5.81
N SER A 91 2.10 -0.38 -5.49
CA SER A 91 0.68 -0.06 -5.67
C SER A 91 0.25 -0.14 -7.14
N LEU A 92 1.07 0.33 -8.08
CA LEU A 92 0.75 0.27 -9.50
C LEU A 92 0.76 -1.17 -10.03
N LEU A 93 1.75 -1.98 -9.65
CA LEU A 93 1.84 -3.38 -10.07
C LEU A 93 0.69 -4.22 -9.48
N PHE A 94 0.42 -4.05 -8.18
CA PHE A 94 -0.62 -4.81 -7.51
C PHE A 94 -2.03 -4.34 -7.83
N PHE A 95 -2.23 -3.11 -8.31
CA PHE A 95 -3.49 -2.70 -8.93
C PHE A 95 -3.88 -3.66 -10.06
N PHE A 96 -2.97 -3.90 -11.02
CA PHE A 96 -3.24 -4.82 -12.13
C PHE A 96 -3.41 -6.27 -11.65
N PHE A 97 -2.60 -6.72 -10.69
CA PHE A 97 -2.69 -8.08 -10.18
C PHE A 97 -4.01 -8.33 -9.42
N PHE A 98 -4.51 -7.35 -8.66
CA PHE A 98 -5.81 -7.45 -8.02
C PHE A 98 -6.97 -7.37 -9.01
N CYS A 99 -6.85 -6.62 -10.11
CA CYS A 99 -7.82 -6.68 -11.21
C CYS A 99 -7.89 -8.08 -11.83
N ILE A 100 -6.74 -8.70 -12.11
CA ILE A 100 -6.68 -10.09 -12.60
C ILE A 100 -7.27 -11.04 -11.56
N SER A 101 -6.93 -10.87 -10.28
CA SER A 101 -7.47 -11.68 -9.18
C SER A 101 -8.99 -11.57 -9.06
N ALA A 102 -9.55 -10.36 -9.25
CA ALA A 102 -11.00 -10.15 -9.28
C ALA A 102 -11.66 -10.91 -10.44
N LEU A 103 -11.05 -10.95 -11.62
CA LEU A 103 -11.54 -11.75 -12.74
C LEU A 103 -11.51 -13.26 -12.43
N ILE A 104 -10.44 -13.76 -11.81
CA ILE A 104 -10.34 -15.16 -11.37
C ILE A 104 -11.45 -15.49 -10.37
N CYS A 105 -11.67 -14.64 -9.36
CA CYS A 105 -12.74 -14.81 -8.37
C CYS A 105 -14.12 -14.74 -9.03
N MET A 106 -14.33 -13.87 -10.01
CA MET A 106 -15.58 -13.75 -10.77
C MET A 106 -15.87 -15.01 -11.59
N ILE A 107 -14.87 -15.58 -12.27
CA ILE A 107 -15.02 -16.85 -13.01
C ILE A 107 -15.34 -18.00 -12.03
N SER A 108 -14.63 -18.04 -10.89
CA SER A 108 -14.84 -19.03 -9.82
C SER A 108 -16.25 -18.92 -9.22
N MET A 109 -16.78 -17.71 -9.08
CA MET A 109 -18.15 -17.44 -8.65
C MET A 109 -19.17 -18.07 -9.61
N PHE A 110 -19.04 -17.87 -10.93
CA PHE A 110 -19.97 -18.50 -11.90
C PHE A 110 -19.84 -20.03 -11.92
N SER A 111 -18.63 -20.56 -11.78
CA SER A 111 -18.41 -22.01 -11.70
C SER A 111 -19.04 -22.64 -10.45
N SER A 112 -19.16 -21.87 -9.37
CA SER A 112 -19.74 -22.34 -8.10
C SER A 112 -21.26 -22.48 -8.06
N ILE A 113 -21.98 -21.88 -9.04
CA ILE A 113 -23.45 -21.92 -9.11
C ILE A 113 -23.98 -23.36 -9.19
N GLY A 114 -23.21 -24.28 -9.77
CA GLY A 114 -23.58 -25.70 -9.90
C GLY A 114 -23.31 -26.58 -8.67
N PHE A 115 -22.68 -26.05 -7.61
CA PHE A 115 -22.22 -26.86 -6.48
C PHE A 115 -22.87 -26.47 -5.15
N ALA A 116 -22.66 -25.25 -4.67
CA ALA A 116 -23.14 -24.80 -3.36
C ALA A 116 -23.29 -23.28 -3.29
N ALA A 117 -24.42 -22.80 -2.77
CA ALA A 117 -24.66 -21.36 -2.60
C ALA A 117 -23.62 -20.69 -1.68
N SER A 118 -23.06 -21.41 -0.70
CA SER A 118 -22.00 -20.88 0.18
C SER A 118 -20.73 -20.52 -0.60
N LEU A 119 -20.31 -21.35 -1.56
CA LEU A 119 -19.15 -21.07 -2.41
C LEU A 119 -19.38 -19.83 -3.28
N PHE A 120 -20.60 -19.67 -3.79
CA PHE A 120 -20.98 -18.47 -4.55
C PHE A 120 -20.77 -17.20 -3.72
N PHE A 121 -21.24 -17.17 -2.47
CA PHE A 121 -21.05 -16.01 -1.61
C PHE A 121 -19.58 -15.78 -1.24
N VAL A 122 -18.79 -16.83 -0.99
CA VAL A 122 -17.36 -16.71 -0.72
C VAL A 122 -16.64 -16.02 -1.89
N TYR A 123 -16.88 -16.48 -3.12
CA TYR A 123 -16.23 -15.89 -4.31
C TYR A 123 -16.81 -14.52 -4.68
N LEU A 124 -18.07 -14.23 -4.36
CA LEU A 124 -18.64 -12.89 -4.47
C LEU A 124 -17.91 -11.91 -3.54
N PHE A 125 -17.78 -12.23 -2.25
CA PHE A 125 -17.06 -11.38 -1.29
C PHE A 125 -15.58 -11.28 -1.63
N ALA A 126 -14.94 -12.36 -2.06
CA ALA A 126 -13.55 -12.34 -2.51
C ALA A 126 -13.37 -11.41 -3.72
N THR A 127 -14.31 -11.42 -4.69
CA THR A 127 -14.30 -10.52 -5.85
C THR A 127 -14.41 -9.06 -5.40
N LEU A 128 -15.38 -8.74 -4.53
CA LEU A 128 -15.57 -7.38 -4.00
C LEU A 128 -14.34 -6.88 -3.24
N LEU A 129 -13.71 -7.74 -2.43
CA LEU A 129 -12.49 -7.39 -1.70
C LEU A 129 -11.28 -7.25 -2.62
N CYS A 130 -11.16 -8.05 -3.67
CA CYS A 130 -10.11 -7.86 -4.68
C CYS A 130 -10.27 -6.51 -5.38
N LEU A 131 -11.50 -6.13 -5.76
CA LEU A 131 -11.78 -4.82 -6.35
C LEU A 131 -11.52 -3.67 -5.37
N PHE A 132 -11.87 -3.84 -4.09
CA PHE A 132 -11.54 -2.88 -3.04
C PHE A 132 -10.02 -2.72 -2.88
N CYS A 133 -9.27 -3.82 -2.82
CA CYS A 133 -7.81 -3.78 -2.73
C CYS A 133 -7.19 -3.14 -3.98
N ALA A 134 -7.70 -3.45 -5.17
CA ALA A 134 -7.29 -2.79 -6.41
C ALA A 134 -7.55 -1.28 -6.32
N ALA A 135 -8.75 -0.86 -5.90
CA ALA A 135 -9.10 0.56 -5.76
C ALA A 135 -8.18 1.27 -4.76
N MET A 136 -7.86 0.66 -3.62
CA MET A 136 -6.92 1.23 -2.64
C MET A 136 -5.51 1.35 -3.20
N CYS A 137 -5.01 0.32 -3.89
CA CYS A 137 -3.71 0.37 -4.57
C CYS A 137 -3.67 1.47 -5.65
N GLY A 138 -4.69 1.52 -6.51
CA GLY A 138 -4.80 2.53 -7.57
C GLY A 138 -4.91 3.94 -7.02
N TYR A 139 -5.73 4.15 -5.99
CA TYR A 139 -5.88 5.45 -5.33
C TYR A 139 -4.55 5.91 -4.71
N LEU A 140 -3.85 5.01 -4.05
CA LEU A 140 -2.54 5.32 -3.46
C LEU A 140 -1.49 5.63 -4.53
N ALA A 141 -1.49 4.92 -5.67
CA ALA A 141 -0.64 5.24 -6.81
C ALA A 141 -0.94 6.64 -7.39
N ILE A 142 -2.22 7.02 -7.50
CA ILE A 142 -2.63 8.36 -7.98
C ILE A 142 -2.18 9.45 -7.01
N LEU A 143 -2.37 9.26 -5.70
CA LEU A 143 -1.93 10.23 -4.70
C LEU A 143 -0.42 10.46 -4.75
N LEU A 144 0.36 9.38 -4.86
CA LEU A 144 1.82 9.48 -5.01
C LEU A 144 2.21 10.11 -6.34
N TYR A 145 1.53 9.76 -7.44
CA TYR A 145 1.76 10.39 -8.73
C TYR A 145 1.54 11.92 -8.67
N ARG A 146 0.47 12.37 -8.00
CA ARG A 146 0.19 13.79 -7.79
C ARG A 146 1.21 14.48 -6.89
N ALA A 147 1.81 13.76 -5.96
CA ALA A 147 2.88 14.27 -5.11
C ALA A 147 4.26 14.29 -5.79
N THR A 148 4.36 13.93 -7.08
CA THR A 148 5.63 13.85 -7.80
C THR A 148 6.22 15.25 -8.06
N PRO A 149 7.44 15.56 -7.58
CA PRO A 149 8.09 16.83 -7.85
C PRO A 149 8.47 16.93 -9.34
N ASN A 150 8.09 18.03 -9.99
CA ASN A 150 8.41 18.32 -11.39
C ASN A 150 7.91 17.28 -12.42
N GLY A 151 6.92 16.45 -12.05
CA GLY A 151 6.35 15.43 -12.94
C GLY A 151 7.29 14.25 -13.28
N LEU A 152 8.49 14.21 -12.67
CA LEU A 152 9.48 13.15 -12.90
C LEU A 152 9.36 12.09 -11.81
N LEU A 153 8.87 10.89 -12.14
CA LEU A 153 8.65 9.81 -11.16
C LEU A 153 9.88 9.46 -10.32
N LEU A 154 11.08 9.62 -10.89
CA LEU A 154 12.34 9.38 -10.18
C LEU A 154 12.51 10.31 -8.96
N ASN A 155 11.86 11.48 -8.96
CA ASN A 155 11.90 12.44 -7.86
C ASN A 155 11.03 12.02 -6.66
N LEU A 156 10.17 11.01 -6.79
CA LEU A 156 9.52 10.38 -5.62
C LEU A 156 10.54 9.82 -4.63
N ARG A 157 11.79 9.61 -5.05
CA ARG A 157 12.87 9.20 -4.16
C ARG A 157 13.18 10.20 -3.05
N THR A 158 12.80 11.47 -3.20
CA THR A 158 13.03 12.51 -2.19
C THR A 158 11.78 12.84 -1.39
N VAL A 159 10.66 12.15 -1.65
CA VAL A 159 9.37 12.42 -1.00
C VAL A 159 9.20 11.57 0.26
N ILE A 160 8.86 12.22 1.37
CA ILE A 160 8.51 11.62 2.67
C ILE A 160 6.99 11.72 2.85
N ILE A 161 6.36 10.66 3.38
CA ILE A 161 4.91 10.59 3.58
C ILE A 161 4.58 10.85 5.07
N GLU A 162 4.10 12.04 5.41
CA GLU A 162 3.81 12.41 6.81
C GLU A 162 2.41 11.98 7.29
N GLY A 163 1.67 11.26 6.44
CA GLY A 163 0.33 10.72 6.71
C GLY A 163 -0.78 11.56 6.07
N ASP A 164 -0.80 12.86 6.33
CA ASP A 164 -1.72 13.82 5.70
C ASP A 164 -1.09 14.55 4.50
N LYS A 165 0.23 14.73 4.53
CA LYS A 165 1.00 15.48 3.54
C LYS A 165 2.25 14.73 3.10
N THR A 166 2.83 15.21 2.02
CA THR A 166 4.14 14.79 1.53
C THR A 166 5.15 15.94 1.66
N SER A 167 6.33 15.67 2.18
CA SER A 167 7.44 16.63 2.26
C SER A 167 8.62 16.17 1.39
N THR A 168 9.40 17.10 0.86
CA THR A 168 10.57 16.79 0.02
C THR A 168 11.86 17.02 0.80
N ILE A 169 12.80 16.09 0.68
CA ILE A 169 14.18 16.27 1.16
C ILE A 169 14.87 17.23 0.18
N SER A 170 15.05 18.48 0.60
CA SER A 170 15.95 19.40 -0.07
C SER A 170 17.39 18.98 0.24
N THR A 171 18.10 18.44 -0.74
CA THR A 171 19.56 18.35 -0.71
C THR A 171 20.16 19.75 -0.86
N THR A 172 20.01 20.56 0.17
CA THR A 172 20.89 21.72 0.40
C THR A 172 21.73 21.34 1.60
N THR A 173 23.03 21.15 1.38
CA THR A 173 24.05 21.07 2.42
C THR A 173 23.76 22.08 3.52
N ALA A 174 23.35 21.63 4.70
CA ALA A 174 23.31 22.44 5.90
C ALA A 174 23.49 21.55 7.13
N THR A 175 24.71 21.52 7.63
CA THR A 175 25.03 21.36 9.04
C THR A 175 24.21 22.35 9.87
N SER A 176 23.02 21.98 10.31
CA SER A 176 22.30 22.66 11.40
C SER A 176 21.15 21.77 11.91
N PRO A 177 21.08 21.46 13.21
CA PRO A 177 19.98 20.71 13.78
C PRO A 177 18.74 21.62 13.90
N GLY A 178 17.70 21.35 13.12
CA GLY A 178 16.35 21.83 13.46
C GLY A 178 15.61 22.69 12.44
N ILE A 179 15.74 22.46 11.12
CA ILE A 179 14.88 23.13 10.13
C ILE A 179 14.19 22.09 9.25
N TYR A 180 12.88 21.93 9.45
CA TYR A 180 12.00 21.10 8.62
C TYR A 180 11.73 21.78 7.27
N PRO A 181 11.69 21.07 6.12
CA PRO A 181 11.36 21.68 4.83
C PRO A 181 9.86 22.01 4.72
N GLN A 182 9.59 23.19 4.16
CA GLN A 182 8.27 23.73 3.87
C GLN A 182 7.51 22.84 2.87
N GLY A 183 6.36 22.30 3.26
CA GLY A 183 5.50 21.49 2.39
C GLY A 183 4.94 22.30 1.23
N THR A 184 5.12 21.80 0.01
CA THR A 184 4.47 22.35 -1.19
C THR A 184 3.12 21.67 -1.39
N ASN A 185 2.06 22.28 -0.90
CA ASN A 185 0.70 21.96 -1.31
C ASN A 185 0.20 23.10 -2.21
N PRO A 186 -0.12 22.88 -3.49
CA PRO A 186 -1.13 23.71 -4.12
C PRO A 186 -2.51 23.19 -3.68
N VAL A 187 -3.33 24.12 -3.22
CA VAL A 187 -4.78 24.00 -3.01
C VAL A 187 -5.49 23.39 -4.21
#